data_AF-A0A286RY95-F1
#
_entry.id   AF-A0A286RY95-F1
#
_cell.length_a   1.000
_cell.length_b   1.000
_cell.length_c   1.000
_cell.angle_alpha   90.00
_cell.angle_beta   90.00
_cell.angle_gamma   90.00
#
_symmetry.space_group_name_H-M   'P 1'
#
loop_
_entity.id
_entity.type
_entity.pdbx_description
1 polymer ?
#
loop_
_entity_poly.entity_id
_entity_poly.type
_entity_poly.pdbx_seq_one_letter_code
_entity_poly.pdbx_strand_id
1 'polypeptide(L)' 'HTSIGWAWALLLGELSPAQADAVLARGRAFGENRLICNA' A
#
# COMPACT_ATOMS: atom_id res chain seq x y z
N HIS A 1 8.67 2.12 -7.02
CA HIS A 1 7.39 1.43 -6.72
C HIS A 1 6.77 1.80 -5.37
N THR A 2 7.54 2.09 -4.32
CA THR A 2 7.02 2.33 -2.96
C THR A 2 6.07 3.54 -2.88
N SER A 3 6.44 4.68 -3.46
CA SER A 3 5.62 5.90 -3.47
C SER A 3 4.31 5.73 -4.25
N ILE A 4 4.34 5.05 -5.41
CA ILE A 4 3.15 4.76 -6.22
C ILE A 4 2.23 3.76 -5.52
N GLY A 5 2.77 2.69 -4.93
CA GLY A 5 1.98 1.71 -4.18
C GLY A 5 1.29 2.34 -2.96
N TRP A 6 1.97 3.27 -2.29
CA TRP A 6 1.38 4.01 -1.17
C TRP A 6 0.29 4.99 -1.60
N ALA A 7 0.51 5.74 -2.70
CA ALA A 7 -0.49 6.65 -3.25
C ALA A 7 -1.79 5.92 -3.62
N TRP A 8 -1.67 4.72 -4.22
CA TRP A 8 -2.83 3.88 -4.51
C TRP A 8 -3.52 3.35 -3.27
N ALA A 9 -2.77 2.93 -2.25
CA ALA A 9 -3.35 2.45 -0.99
C ALA A 9 -4.19 3.54 -0.29
N LEU A 10 -3.71 4.79 -0.30
CA LEU A 10 -4.45 5.92 0.25
C LEU A 10 -5.72 6.22 -0.55
N LEU A 11 -5.62 6.34 -1.88
CA LEU A 11 -6.77 6.60 -2.74
C LEU A 11 -7.86 5.52 -2.60
N LEU A 12 -7.46 4.24 -2.60
CA LEU A 12 -8.40 3.12 -2.48
C LEU A 12 -9.00 3.03 -1.06
N GLY A 13 -8.24 3.41 -0.03
CA GLY A 13 -8.76 3.50 1.34
C GLY A 13 -9.85 4.56 1.49
N GLU A 14 -9.67 5.73 0.86
CA GLU A 14 -10.68 6.79 0.82
C GLU A 14 -11.92 6.39 0.00
N LEU A 15 -11.72 5.70 -1.13
CA LEU A 15 -12.82 5.23 -1.98
C LEU A 15 -13.60 4.05 -1.39
N SER A 16 -12.98 3.25 -0.52
CA SER A 16 -13.58 2.08 0.12
C SER A 16 -13.23 2.03 1.61
N PRO A 17 -13.89 2.85 2.45
CA PRO A 17 -13.56 2.95 3.88
C PRO A 17 -13.66 1.61 4.63
N ALA A 18 -14.62 0.77 4.23
CA ALA A 18 -14.80 -0.57 4.80
C ALA A 18 -13.60 -1.51 4.59
N GLN A 19 -12.75 -1.21 3.61
CA GLN A 19 -11.55 -1.98 3.29
C GLN A 19 -10.25 -1.21 3.57
N ALA A 20 -10.33 -0.01 4.15
CA ALA A 20 -9.18 0.89 4.30
C ALA A 20 -8.01 0.21 5.03
N ASP A 21 -8.25 -0.42 6.17
CA ASP A 21 -7.20 -1.09 6.94
C ASP A 21 -6.51 -2.21 6.14
N ALA A 22 -7.30 -3.03 5.45
CA ALA A 22 -6.77 -4.11 4.63
C ALA A 22 -5.93 -3.58 3.46
N VAL A 23 -6.39 -2.52 2.80
CA VAL A 23 -5.70 -1.88 1.67
C VAL A 23 -4.42 -1.20 2.12
N LEU A 24 -4.44 -0.46 3.23
CA LEU A 24 -3.27 0.20 3.79
C LEU A 24 -2.21 -0.82 4.25
N ALA A 25 -2.63 -1.92 4.89
CA ALA A 25 -1.75 -3.02 5.26
C ALA A 25 -1.06 -3.66 4.04
N ARG A 26 -1.79 -3.83 2.94
CA ARG A 26 -1.22 -4.33 1.68
C ARG A 26 -0.23 -3.36 1.06
N GLY A 27 -0.53 -2.05 1.08
CA GLY A 27 0.40 -1.01 0.60
C GLY A 27 1.71 -0.99 1.40
N ARG A 28 1.62 -1.13 2.72
CA ARG A 28 2.77 -1.25 3.64
C ARG A 28 3.65 -2.45 3.29
N ALA A 29 3.06 -3.65 3.23
CA ALA A 29 3.78 -4.89 2.95
C ALA A 29 4.48 -4.87 1.58
N PHE A 30 3.85 -4.25 0.58
CA PHE A 30 4.44 -4.08 -0.74
C PHE A 30 5.69 -3.17 -0.70
N GLY A 31 5.67 -2.13 0.13
CA GLY A 31 6.83 -1.26 0.35
C GLY A 31 7.96 -1.97 1.10
N GLU A 32 7.63 -2.77 2.11
CA GLU A 32 8.60 -3.56 2.89
C GLU A 32 9.27 -4.65 2.05
N ASN A 33 8.57 -5.24 1.08
CA ASN A 33 9.16 -6.23 0.17
C ASN A 33 10.34 -5.66 -0.65
N ARG A 34 10.41 -4.34 -0.83
CA ARG A 34 11.53 -3.66 -1.51
C ARG A 34 12.81 -3.64 -0.67
N LEU A 35 12.69 -3.68 0.66
CA LEU A 35 13.83 -3.82 1.56
C LEU A 35 14.48 -5.20 1.44
N ILE A 36 13.69 -6.21 1.09
CA ILE A 36 14.14 -7.59 0.94
C ILE A 36 14.65 -7.85 -0.48
N CYS A 37 13.93 -7.38 -1.50
CA CYS A 37 14.20 -7.73 -2.91
C CYS A 37 15.17 -6.79 -3.66
N ASN A 38 15.78 -5.77 -3.03
CA ASN A 38 16.69 -4.81 -3.68
C ASN A 38 16.18 -4.30 -5.05
N ALA A 39 14.92 -3.85 -5.12
CA ALA A 39 14.21 -3.54 -6.37
C ALA A 39 13.78 -2.07 -6.51
#